data_AF-A0A382XGV0-F1
#
_entry.id   AF-A0A382XGV0-F1
#
_cell.length_a   1.000
_cell.length_b   1.000
_cell.length_c   1.000
_cell.angle_alpha   90.00
_cell.angle_beta   90.00
_cell.angle_gamma   90.00
#
_symmetry.space_group_name_H-M   'P 1'
#
loop_
_entity.id
_entity.type
_entity.pdbx_description
1 polymer ?
#
loop_
_entity_poly.entity_id
_entity_poly.type
_entity_poly.pdbx_seq_one_letter_code
_entity_poly.pdbx_strand_id
1 'polypeptide(L)' 'VAMNYSAWADWYDIFYSGADPAELNFYQGICKAIQGPILEIGVGTGRVSLPLAQAGMEIVGIDL' A
#
# COMPACT_ATOMS: atom_id res chain seq x y z
N VAL A 1 15.80 -2.17 -20.52
CA VAL A 1 16.29 -2.83 -19.28
C VAL A 1 15.11 -2.91 -18.34
N ALA A 2 14.78 -4.08 -17.79
CA ALA A 2 13.69 -4.19 -16.81
C ALA A 2 14.12 -3.52 -15.49
N MET A 3 13.17 -2.87 -14.80
CA MET A 3 13.43 -2.26 -13.50
C MET A 3 13.69 -3.35 -12.45
N ASN A 4 14.72 -3.17 -11.60
CA ASN A 4 14.95 -4.07 -10.47
C ASN A 4 14.21 -3.51 -9.24
N TYR A 5 12.98 -3.98 -9.03
CA TYR A 5 12.12 -3.51 -7.93
C TYR A 5 12.71 -3.83 -6.55
N SER A 6 13.35 -5.00 -6.38
CA SER A 6 13.98 -5.37 -5.11
C SER A 6 15.10 -4.41 -4.73
N ALA A 7 15.92 -3.97 -5.68
CA ALA A 7 16.98 -2.99 -5.43
C ALA A 7 16.44 -1.57 -5.21
N TRP A 8 15.23 -1.28 -5.67
CA TRP A 8 14.60 0.04 -5.55
C TRP A 8 13.72 0.19 -4.30
N ALA A 9 13.27 -0.92 -3.70
CA ALA A 9 12.34 -0.95 -2.58
C ALA A 9 12.76 -0.04 -1.41
N ASP A 10 14.00 -0.15 -0.93
CA ASP A 10 14.50 0.66 0.18
C ASP A 10 14.48 2.16 -0.15
N TRP A 11 14.82 2.51 -1.40
CA TRP A 11 14.78 3.90 -1.87
C TRP A 11 13.35 4.41 -1.97
N TYR A 12 12.42 3.57 -2.42
CA TYR A 12 11.00 3.91 -2.48
C TYR A 12 10.47 4.27 -1.09
N ASP A 13 10.75 3.46 -0.07
CA ASP A 13 10.30 3.73 1.30
C ASP A 13 10.89 5.04 1.84
N ILE A 14 12.14 5.37 1.52
CA ILE A 14 12.75 6.66 1.88
C ILE A 14 12.05 7.82 1.19
N PHE A 15 11.89 7.78 -0.15
CA PHE A 15 11.30 8.87 -0.91
C PHE A 15 9.83 9.13 -0.55
N TYR A 16 9.10 8.09 -0.18
CA TYR A 16 7.68 8.18 0.17
C TYR A 16 7.40 8.13 1.68
N SER A 17 8.45 8.17 2.52
CA SER A 17 8.31 8.22 3.99
C SER A 17 7.51 9.43 4.49
N GLY A 18 7.54 10.54 3.74
CA GLY A 18 6.80 11.77 4.01
C GLY A 18 5.61 11.98 3.06
N ALA A 19 5.07 10.92 2.45
CA ALA A 19 3.92 11.04 1.57
C ALA A 19 2.73 11.70 2.29
N ASP A 20 1.94 12.47 1.53
CA ASP A 20 0.80 13.22 2.06
C ASP A 20 -0.20 12.26 2.74
N PRO A 21 -0.50 12.44 4.04
CA PRO A 21 -1.49 11.63 4.75
C PRO A 21 -2.88 11.65 4.11
N ALA A 22 -3.22 12.68 3.32
CA ALA A 22 -4.48 12.77 2.59
C ALA A 22 -4.69 11.58 1.63
N GLU A 23 -3.62 11.06 1.03
CA GLU A 23 -3.67 9.89 0.15
C GLU A 23 -4.14 8.65 0.93
N LEU A 24 -3.53 8.39 2.08
CA LEU A 24 -3.92 7.24 2.90
C LEU A 24 -5.35 7.38 3.45
N ASN A 25 -5.73 8.59 3.87
CA ASN A 25 -7.09 8.88 4.33
C ASN A 25 -8.13 8.63 3.23
N PHE A 26 -7.81 8.95 1.98
CA PHE A 26 -8.66 8.68 0.83
C PHE A 26 -8.91 7.17 0.66
N TYR A 27 -7.85 6.36 0.63
CA TYR A 27 -7.98 4.90 0.52
C TYR A 27 -8.71 4.30 1.72
N GLN A 28 -8.40 4.76 2.94
CA GLN A 28 -9.10 4.32 4.14
C GLN A 28 -10.60 4.64 4.09
N GLY A 29 -10.98 5.81 3.57
CA GLY A 29 -12.38 6.21 3.38
C GLY A 29 -13.14 5.27 2.44
N ILE A 30 -12.51 4.87 1.33
CA ILE A 30 -13.09 3.90 0.40
C ILE A 30 -13.21 2.52 1.05
N CYS A 31 -12.14 2.05 1.69
CA CYS A 31 -12.04 0.69 2.20
C CYS A 31 -12.94 0.43 3.41
N LYS A 32 -13.19 1.44 4.25
CA LYS A 32 -14.08 1.33 5.44
C LYS A 32 -15.50 0.88 5.11
N ALA A 33 -15.98 1.13 3.90
CA ALA A 33 -17.32 0.74 3.47
C ALA A 33 -17.40 -0.70 2.93
N ILE A 34 -16.27 -1.37 2.72
CA ILE A 34 -16.19 -2.70 2.13
C ILE A 34 -16.32 -3.76 3.22
N GLN A 35 -17.13 -4.79 2.94
CA GLN A 35 -17.22 -5.98 3.77
C GLN A 35 -16.42 -7.10 3.10
N GLY A 36 -15.49 -7.70 3.83
CA GLY A 36 -14.63 -8.77 3.34
C GLY A 36 -13.27 -8.30 2.80
N PRO A 37 -12.50 -9.21 2.18
CA PRO A 37 -11.13 -8.94 1.76
C PRO A 37 -11.02 -7.89 0.64
N ILE A 38 -9.99 -7.05 0.70
CA ILE A 38 -9.67 -6.03 -0.30
C ILE A 38 -8.36 -6.39 -0.99
N LEU A 39 -8.35 -6.39 -2.33
CA LEU A 39 -7.16 -6.69 -3.13
C LEU A 39 -6.42 -5.42 -3.55
N GLU A 40 -5.12 -5.33 -3.25
CA GLU A 40 -4.19 -4.34 -3.83
C GLU A 40 -3.27 -5.02 -4.85
N ILE A 41 -3.29 -4.51 -6.09
CA ILE A 41 -2.46 -4.99 -7.20
C ILE A 41 -1.27 -4.06 -7.38
N GLY A 42 -0.05 -4.61 -7.36
CA GLY A 42 1.18 -3.81 -7.35
C GLY A 42 1.47 -3.26 -5.96
N VAL A 43 1.33 -4.11 -4.93
CA VAL A 43 1.42 -3.71 -3.50
C VAL A 43 2.81 -3.21 -3.10
N GLY A 44 3.85 -3.60 -3.83
CA GLY A 44 5.24 -3.22 -3.57
C GLY A 44 5.65 -3.47 -2.12
N THR A 45 6.19 -2.44 -1.46
CA THR A 45 6.59 -2.47 -0.05
C THR A 45 5.39 -2.36 0.92
N GLY A 46 4.17 -2.25 0.41
CA GLY A 46 2.96 -2.22 1.23
C GLY A 46 2.65 -0.86 1.85
N ARG A 47 3.16 0.24 1.30
CA ARG A 47 2.96 1.62 1.80
C ARG A 47 1.49 1.96 2.09
N VAL A 48 0.55 1.44 1.28
CA VAL A 48 -0.90 1.65 1.46
C VAL A 48 -1.53 0.45 2.18
N SER A 49 -1.29 -0.77 1.72
CA SER A 49 -1.81 -2.01 2.34
C SER A 49 -1.54 -2.12 3.85
N LEU A 50 -0.32 -1.86 4.30
CA LEU A 50 0.07 -2.10 5.70
C LEU A 50 -0.68 -1.20 6.68
N PRO A 51 -0.75 0.14 6.48
CA PRO A 51 -1.58 0.98 7.35
C PRO A 51 -3.08 0.64 7.30
N LEU A 52 -3.61 0.22 6.15
CA LEU A 52 -5.00 -0.23 6.05
C LEU A 52 -5.24 -1.52 6.86
N ALA A 53 -4.33 -2.49 6.76
CA ALA A 53 -4.38 -3.70 7.56
C ALA A 53 -4.29 -3.40 9.07
N GLN A 54 -3.40 -2.47 9.47
CA GLN A 54 -3.31 -1.98 10.86
C GLN A 54 -4.59 -1.31 11.35
N ALA A 55 -5.38 -0.70 10.45
CA ALA A 55 -6.68 -0.15 10.75
C ALA A 55 -7.83 -1.19 10.81
N GLY A 56 -7.50 -2.49 10.76
CA GLY A 56 -8.43 -3.60 10.97
C GLY A 56 -9.11 -4.13 9.70
N MET A 57 -8.66 -3.69 8.52
CA MET A 57 -9.19 -4.18 7.25
C MET A 57 -8.45 -5.45 6.81
N GLU A 58 -9.16 -6.39 6.20
CA GLU A 58 -8.55 -7.58 5.61
C GLU A 58 -8.02 -7.23 4.22
N ILE A 59 -6.70 -7.12 4.09
CA ILE A 59 -6.03 -6.73 2.84
C ILE A 59 -5.25 -7.92 2.27
N VAL A 60 -5.39 -8.14 0.96
CA VAL A 60 -4.59 -9.08 0.17
C VAL A 60 -3.75 -8.25 -0.81
N GLY A 61 -2.43 -8.30 -0.67
CA GLY A 61 -1.51 -7.62 -1.59
C GLY A 61 -0.87 -8.60 -2.57
N ILE A 62 -0.75 -8.22 -3.84
CA ILE A 62 0.00 -8.98 -4.86
C ILE A 62 1.01 -8.09 -5.59
N ASP A 63 2.20 -8.63 -5.86
CA ASP A 63 3.25 -8.02 -6.68
C ASP A 63 4.05 -9.12 -7.43
N LEU A 64 4.94 -8.73 -8.35
CA LEU A 64 5.73 -9.62 -9.22
C LEU A 64 7.04 -10.10 -8.59
#